data_AF-A0A536R9V4-F1
#
_entry.id   AF-A0A536R9V4-F1
#
_cell.length_a   1.000
_cell.length_b   1.000
_cell.length_c   1.000
_cell.angle_alpha   90.00
_cell.angle_beta   90.00
_cell.angle_gamma   90.00
#
_symmetry.space_group_name_H-M   'P 1'
#
loop_
_entity.id
_entity.type
_entity.pdbx_description
1 polymer ?
#
loop_
_entity_poly.entity_id
_entity_poly.type
_entity_poly.pdbx_seq_one_letter_code
_entity_poly.pdbx_strand_id
1 'polypeptide(L)'
;MSAVIVSGGKQYRVAPGDQILVDRLAAEPGSSVKLGRVLLFNDGNEVKVGSPAIDGLDVDAKVIAHRRGPRVESIRYKSKKRVRVHHGGRAHLTALEIIAIGGVGLPTEEKEDTARAAKPKGRAKPAARKKVATKAEVVAQERVVEEKVVAPPKKSTRRTAKKETK
;
A
#
# COMPACT_ATOMS: atom_id res chain seq x y z
N MET A 1 26.29 -6.53 11.75
CA MET A 1 25.89 -5.18 12.17
C MET A 1 24.37 -5.11 12.34
N SER A 2 23.88 -4.49 13.41
CA SER A 2 22.44 -4.25 13.64
C SER A 2 22.20 -2.99 14.47
N ALA A 3 21.06 -2.34 14.27
CA ALA A 3 20.62 -1.19 15.06
C ALA A 3 19.20 -1.37 15.60
N VAL A 4 18.86 -0.64 16.66
CA VAL A 4 17.48 -0.51 17.15
C VAL A 4 17.03 0.93 16.89
N ILE A 5 16.01 1.08 16.06
CA ILE A 5 15.46 2.37 15.64
C ILE A 5 14.07 2.60 16.21
N VAL A 6 13.70 3.87 16.40
CA VAL A 6 12.33 4.25 16.74
C VAL A 6 11.61 4.83 15.52
N SER A 7 10.47 4.26 15.17
CA SER A 7 9.58 4.79 14.13
C SER A 7 8.12 4.60 14.54
N GLY A 8 7.29 5.63 14.38
CA GLY A 8 5.87 5.58 14.79
C GLY A 8 5.64 5.31 16.28
N GLY A 9 6.63 5.60 17.13
CA GLY A 9 6.58 5.29 18.58
C GLY A 9 6.86 3.83 18.93
N LYS A 10 7.26 3.00 17.96
CA LYS A 10 7.66 1.60 18.16
C LYS A 10 9.15 1.43 17.87
N GLN A 11 9.75 0.40 18.47
CA GLN A 11 11.15 0.05 18.26
C GLN A 11 11.27 -1.12 17.28
N TYR A 12 12.20 -1.02 16.34
CA TYR A 12 12.50 -2.06 15.36
C TYR A 12 13.99 -2.38 15.39
N ARG A 13 14.31 -3.68 15.37
CA ARG A 13 15.66 -4.16 15.11
C ARG A 13 15.87 -4.24 13.61
N VAL A 14 16.95 -3.67 13.13
CA VAL A 14 17.27 -3.59 11.70
C VAL A 14 18.72 -3.93 11.43
N ALA A 15 18.96 -4.59 10.31
CA ALA A 15 20.24 -4.75 9.65
C ALA A 15 20.17 -4.14 8.22
N PRO A 16 21.31 -3.80 7.60
CA PRO A 16 21.31 -3.40 6.19
C PRO A 16 20.74 -4.52 5.31
N GLY A 17 19.85 -4.17 4.38
CA GLY A 17 19.11 -5.10 3.52
C GLY A 17 17.78 -5.59 4.11
N ASP A 18 17.47 -5.31 5.37
CA ASP A 18 16.20 -5.76 5.97
C ASP A 18 15.00 -4.99 5.41
N GLN A 19 13.89 -5.71 5.25
CA GLN A 19 12.59 -5.12 4.94
C GLN A 19 11.71 -5.07 6.19
N ILE A 20 11.34 -3.86 6.61
CA ILE A 20 10.50 -3.64 7.79
C ILE A 20 9.18 -2.98 7.44
N LEU A 21 8.16 -3.27 8.25
CA LEU A 21 6.89 -2.56 8.21
C LEU A 21 6.80 -1.58 9.35
N VAL A 22 6.65 -0.31 8.98
CA VAL A 22 6.45 0.78 9.93
C VAL A 22 5.08 1.42 9.71
N ASP A 23 4.69 2.28 10.65
CA ASP A 23 3.48 3.07 10.53
C ASP A 23 3.56 4.01 9.30
N ARG A 24 2.44 4.63 8.91
CA ARG A 24 2.38 5.40 7.67
C ARG A 24 3.31 6.62 7.73
N LEU A 25 4.22 6.73 6.77
CA LEU A 25 5.08 7.89 6.56
C LEU A 25 4.56 8.73 5.38
N ALA A 26 4.77 10.05 5.47
CA ALA A 26 4.43 11.03 4.44
C ALA A 26 5.58 11.17 3.42
N ALA A 27 6.01 10.05 2.84
CA ALA A 27 7.07 9.98 1.83
C ALA A 27 6.54 9.19 0.63
N GLU A 28 7.01 9.49 -0.58
CA GLU A 28 6.56 8.79 -1.79
C GLU A 28 7.25 7.43 -1.97
N PRO A 29 6.60 6.43 -2.60
CA PRO A 29 7.27 5.17 -2.93
C PRO A 29 8.48 5.43 -3.84
N GLY A 30 9.61 4.80 -3.53
CA GLY A 30 10.89 4.98 -4.20
C GLY A 30 11.79 6.07 -3.57
N SER A 31 11.25 6.92 -2.69
CA SER A 31 12.05 7.94 -2.01
C SER A 31 12.91 7.37 -0.89
N SER A 32 14.04 8.01 -0.62
CA SER A 32 14.90 7.74 0.52
C SER A 32 14.45 8.56 1.74
N VAL A 33 14.40 7.93 2.90
CA VAL A 33 13.97 8.51 4.18
C VAL A 33 15.05 8.25 5.21
N LYS A 34 15.44 9.30 5.94
CA LYS A 34 16.38 9.21 7.06
C LYS A 34 15.63 9.01 8.37
N LEU A 35 16.04 8.01 9.15
CA LEU A 35 15.52 7.71 10.47
C LEU A 35 16.58 8.05 11.52
N GLY A 36 16.48 9.23 12.13
CA GLY A 36 17.54 9.75 13.02
C GLY A 36 17.44 9.35 14.49
N ARG A 37 16.38 8.62 14.89
CA ARG A 37 16.25 8.17 16.29
C ARG A 37 16.71 6.73 16.46
N VAL A 38 18.01 6.57 16.64
CA VAL A 38 18.67 5.29 16.90
C VAL A 38 18.96 5.16 18.39
N LEU A 39 18.53 4.05 19.00
CA LEU A 39 18.70 3.78 20.44
C LEU A 39 19.95 2.93 20.71
N LEU A 40 20.24 2.01 19.81
CA LEU A 40 21.34 1.06 19.94
C LEU A 40 21.96 0.81 18.58
N PHE A 41 23.28 0.75 18.55
CA PHE A 41 24.05 0.35 17.38
C PHE A 41 25.05 -0.74 17.79
N ASN A 42 25.10 -1.81 17.01
CA ASN A 42 25.97 -2.94 17.24
C ASN A 42 26.70 -3.25 15.93
N ASP A 43 28.02 -3.03 15.94
CA ASP A 43 28.90 -3.27 14.78
C ASP A 43 29.48 -4.70 14.76
N GLY A 44 29.05 -5.57 15.68
CA GLY A 44 29.57 -6.92 15.89
C GLY A 44 30.71 -6.98 16.91
N ASN A 45 31.54 -5.94 16.98
CA ASN A 45 32.63 -5.83 17.96
C ASN A 45 32.32 -4.87 19.10
N GLU A 46 31.70 -3.73 18.79
CA GLU A 46 31.35 -2.69 19.75
C GLU A 46 29.82 -2.49 19.77
N VAL A 47 29.27 -2.31 20.98
CA VAL A 47 27.86 -1.98 21.19
C VAL A 47 27.75 -0.59 21.78
N LYS A 48 27.17 0.33 21.02
CA LYS A 48 26.86 1.69 21.45
C LYS A 48 25.40 1.75 21.88
N VAL A 49 25.17 2.20 23.11
CA VAL A 49 23.82 2.36 23.69
C VAL A 49 23.59 3.84 23.94
N GLY A 50 22.49 4.37 23.41
CA GLY A 50 22.09 5.77 23.58
C GLY A 50 21.34 6.01 24.88
N SER A 51 21.46 7.23 25.41
CA SER A 51 20.68 7.73 26.54
C SER A 51 20.23 9.17 26.25
N PRO A 52 19.08 9.42 25.61
CA PRO A 52 18.01 8.51 25.15
C PRO A 52 18.09 8.07 23.66
N ALA A 53 19.01 8.64 22.89
CA ALA A 53 19.34 8.25 21.51
C ALA A 53 20.85 8.44 21.30
N ILE A 54 21.39 7.87 20.23
CA ILE A 54 22.79 8.07 19.84
C ILE A 54 22.83 9.27 18.89
N ASP A 55 23.51 10.34 19.30
CA ASP A 55 23.63 11.56 18.49
C ASP A 55 24.53 11.31 17.26
N GLY A 56 24.14 11.89 16.12
CA GLY A 56 24.92 11.82 14.88
C GLY A 56 24.84 10.49 14.13
N LEU A 57 23.97 9.57 14.54
CA LEU A 57 23.76 8.29 13.86
C LEU A 57 22.37 8.24 13.20
N ASP A 58 22.36 8.21 11.87
CA ASP A 58 21.15 8.09 11.07
C ASP A 58 21.08 6.73 10.38
N VAL A 59 19.86 6.26 10.12
CA VAL A 59 19.59 5.09 9.28
C VAL A 59 18.93 5.56 7.98
N ASP A 60 19.58 5.25 6.86
CA ASP A 60 19.05 5.51 5.52
C ASP A 60 18.18 4.34 5.07
N ALA A 61 16.91 4.63 4.75
CA ALA A 61 15.94 3.64 4.30
C ALA A 61 15.26 4.08 3.01
N LYS A 62 14.93 3.12 2.14
CA LYS A 62 14.13 3.35 0.94
C LYS A 62 12.68 2.95 1.18
N VAL A 63 11.75 3.77 0.72
CA VAL A 63 10.33 3.40 0.72
C VAL A 63 10.06 2.47 -0.46
N ILE A 64 9.71 1.21 -0.20
CA ILE A 64 9.30 0.29 -1.26
C ILE A 64 7.87 0.62 -1.71
N ALA A 65 6.94 0.58 -0.76
CA ALA A 65 5.52 0.76 -1.04
C ALA A 65 4.73 1.10 0.21
N HIS A 66 3.56 1.71 0.01
CA HIS A 66 2.54 1.79 1.05
C HIS A 66 1.52 0.68 0.88
N ARG A 67 1.22 -0.01 1.97
CA ARG A 67 0.21 -1.07 1.98
C ARG A 67 -0.72 -0.94 3.16
N ARG A 68 -1.89 -1.56 3.04
CA ARG A 68 -2.82 -1.70 4.16
C ARG A 68 -2.53 -3.03 4.85
N GLY A 69 -2.52 -3.01 6.17
CA GLY A 69 -2.39 -4.21 6.98
C GLY A 69 -3.60 -5.15 6.84
N PRO A 70 -3.53 -6.32 7.50
CA PRO A 70 -4.66 -7.21 7.59
C PRO A 70 -5.87 -6.50 8.20
N ARG A 71 -7.08 -6.92 7.79
CA ARG A 71 -8.31 -6.40 8.40
C ARG A 71 -8.41 -7.00 9.79
N VAL A 72 -8.47 -6.14 10.80
CA VAL A 72 -8.78 -6.54 12.16
C VAL A 72 -10.25 -6.24 12.38
N GLU A 73 -11.02 -7.28 12.68
CA GLU A 73 -12.43 -7.17 13.00
C GLU A 73 -12.61 -7.10 14.52
N SER A 74 -13.46 -6.20 14.97
CA SER A 74 -13.79 -5.98 16.37
C SER A 74 -15.30 -6.03 16.51
N ILE A 75 -15.77 -6.99 17.31
CA ILE A 75 -17.20 -7.21 17.53
C ILE A 75 -17.51 -6.85 18.97
N ARG A 76 -18.40 -5.88 19.17
CA ARG A 76 -18.97 -5.57 20.48
C ARG A 76 -20.33 -6.26 20.58
N TYR A 77 -20.39 -7.31 21.40
CA TYR A 77 -21.63 -8.02 21.69
C TYR A 77 -21.97 -7.92 23.18
N LYS A 78 -23.23 -7.59 23.51
CA LYS A 78 -23.76 -7.71 24.87
C LYS A 78 -25.04 -8.54 24.85
N SER A 79 -25.04 -9.63 25.62
CA SER A 79 -26.18 -10.54 25.73
C SER A 79 -27.41 -9.82 26.30
N LYS A 80 -28.60 -10.13 25.77
CA LYS A 80 -29.92 -9.60 26.20
C LYS A 80 -30.04 -8.06 26.23
N LYS A 81 -29.08 -7.32 25.67
CA LYS A 81 -29.10 -5.85 25.57
C LYS A 81 -29.28 -5.33 24.14
N ARG A 82 -29.54 -6.22 23.17
CA ARG A 82 -29.64 -5.90 21.73
C ARG A 82 -28.43 -5.09 21.23
N VAL A 83 -27.24 -5.32 21.79
CA VAL A 83 -25.99 -4.71 21.32
C VAL A 83 -25.21 -5.77 20.56
N ARG A 84 -25.11 -5.61 19.25
CA ARG A 84 -24.22 -6.38 18.37
C ARG A 84 -23.68 -5.43 17.31
N VAL A 85 -22.49 -4.90 17.54
CA VAL A 85 -21.83 -3.95 16.64
C VAL A 85 -20.58 -4.61 16.08
N HIS A 86 -20.44 -4.55 14.75
CA HIS A 86 -19.28 -5.09 14.04
C HIS A 86 -18.52 -3.92 13.42
N HIS A 87 -17.25 -3.80 13.76
CA HIS A 87 -16.34 -2.83 13.15
C HIS A 87 -15.14 -3.55 12.58
N GLY A 88 -14.58 -3.01 11.49
CA GLY A 88 -13.35 -3.52 10.92
C GLY A 88 -12.42 -2.37 10.59
N GLY A 89 -11.17 -2.46 11.03
CA GLY A 89 -10.12 -1.50 10.74
C GLY A 89 -8.97 -2.16 9.97
N ARG A 90 -8.22 -1.36 9.22
CA ARG A 90 -6.92 -1.75 8.65
C ARG A 90 -5.91 -0.67 8.98
N ALA A 91 -4.74 -1.05 9.45
CA ALA A 91 -3.63 -0.13 9.63
C ALA A 91 -3.07 0.30 8.26
N HIS A 92 -2.65 1.56 8.15
CA HIS A 92 -1.87 2.03 7.01
C HIS A 92 -0.40 1.87 7.36
N LEU A 93 0.32 1.10 6.54
CA LEU A 93 1.71 0.74 6.78
C LEU A 93 2.58 1.17 5.60
N THR A 94 3.86 1.38 5.90
CA THR A 94 4.90 1.64 4.89
C THR A 94 5.92 0.52 4.98
N ALA A 95 6.19 -0.12 3.84
CA ALA A 95 7.30 -1.06 3.71
C ALA A 95 8.58 -0.27 3.42
N LEU A 96 9.56 -0.41 4.29
CA LEU A 96 10.88 0.18 4.14
C LEU A 96 11.91 -0.91 3.91
N GLU A 97 12.91 -0.58 3.10
CA GLU A 97 14.14 -1.34 2.94
C GLU A 97 15.29 -0.53 3.54
N ILE A 98 16.12 -1.16 4.37
CA ILE A 98 17.23 -0.47 5.03
C ILE A 98 18.45 -0.50 4.11
N ILE A 99 18.99 0.66 3.75
CA ILE A 99 20.15 0.77 2.86
C ILE A 99 21.44 0.76 3.69
N ALA A 100 21.56 1.69 4.64
CA ALA A 100 22.77 1.91 5.40
C ALA A 100 22.45 2.38 6.83
N ILE A 101 23.39 2.11 7.73
CA ILE A 101 23.33 2.55 9.13
C ILE A 101 24.62 3.34 9.38
N GLY A 102 24.52 4.65 9.63
CA GLY A 102 25.67 5.51 9.89
C GLY A 102 26.69 5.61 8.75
N GLY A 103 26.25 5.47 7.49
CA GLY A 103 27.12 5.50 6.31
C GLY A 103 27.84 4.18 6.01
N VAL A 104 27.70 3.15 6.85
CA VAL A 104 28.20 1.80 6.59
C VAL A 104 27.02 0.96 6.10
N GLY A 105 27.06 0.53 4.84
CA GLY A 105 25.94 -0.15 4.18
C GLY A 105 26.34 -0.84 2.89
N LEU A 106 25.37 -1.49 2.24
CA LEU A 106 25.58 -2.13 0.94
C LEU A 106 26.04 -1.08 -0.08
N PRO A 107 27.05 -1.37 -0.93
CA PRO A 107 27.44 -0.47 -2.00
C PRO A 107 26.22 -0.27 -2.92
N THR A 108 25.75 0.97 -2.99
CA THR A 108 24.66 1.33 -3.89
C THR A 108 25.25 1.37 -5.29
N GLU A 109 24.86 0.43 -6.15
CA GLU A 109 25.08 0.56 -7.59
C GLU A 109 24.25 1.75 -8.07
N GLU A 110 24.94 2.85 -8.37
CA GLU A 110 24.38 4.04 -8.99
C GLU A 110 23.88 3.68 -10.39
N LYS A 111 22.56 3.51 -10.54
CA LYS A 111 21.91 3.72 -11.83
C LYS A 111 21.55 5.20 -11.93
N GLU A 112 22.48 5.95 -12.49
CA GLU A 112 22.23 7.28 -13.04
C GLU A 112 21.31 7.13 -14.27
N ASP A 113 20.05 7.53 -14.16
CA ASP A 113 19.24 7.90 -15.33
C ASP A 113 19.04 9.42 -15.31
N THR A 114 20.00 10.10 -15.92
CA THR A 114 19.89 11.50 -16.32
C THR A 114 19.03 11.59 -17.60
N ALA A 115 17.71 11.75 -17.44
CA ALA A 115 16.82 12.16 -18.52
C ALA A 115 16.10 13.47 -18.17
N ARG A 116 16.88 14.53 -18.36
CA ARG A 116 16.54 15.87 -18.88
C ARG A 116 15.07 16.17 -19.16
N ALA A 117 14.65 17.30 -18.58
CA ALA A 117 13.51 18.14 -18.91
C ALA A 117 13.17 18.26 -20.42
N ALA A 118 11.87 18.19 -20.73
CA ALA A 118 11.17 19.14 -21.59
C ALA A 118 9.64 19.00 -21.46
N LYS A 119 8.99 20.01 -20.87
CA LYS A 119 7.58 20.33 -21.14
C LYS A 119 7.46 20.79 -22.60
N PRO A 120 6.30 20.59 -23.24
CA PRO A 120 5.55 21.79 -23.59
C PRO A 120 4.08 21.71 -23.17
N LYS A 121 3.61 22.82 -22.59
CA LYS A 121 2.20 23.22 -22.59
C LYS A 121 1.86 23.65 -24.02
N GLY A 122 0.73 23.20 -24.55
CA GLY A 122 0.21 23.68 -25.84
C GLY A 122 -1.16 23.10 -26.15
N ARG A 123 -2.19 23.84 -25.77
CA ARG A 123 -3.61 23.54 -25.93
C ARG A 123 -4.06 24.11 -27.28
N ALA A 124 -4.62 23.27 -28.16
CA ALA A 124 -5.52 23.74 -29.22
C ALA A 124 -6.43 22.58 -29.72
N LYS A 125 -7.71 22.65 -29.35
CA LYS A 125 -8.82 22.11 -30.18
C LYS A 125 -9.13 23.18 -31.23
N PRO A 126 -9.48 22.79 -32.46
CA PRO A 126 -10.88 22.85 -32.93
C PRO A 126 -11.20 21.60 -33.81
N ALA A 127 -12.40 21.24 -34.25
CA ALA A 127 -13.77 21.70 -34.15
C ALA A 127 -14.70 20.51 -34.51
N ALA A 128 -15.96 20.62 -34.08
CA ALA A 128 -17.21 20.14 -34.70
C ALA A 128 -17.27 18.80 -35.49
N ARG A 129 -18.01 17.85 -34.89
CA ARG A 129 -19.20 17.15 -35.43
C ARG A 129 -19.29 16.92 -36.96
N LYS A 130 -19.36 15.64 -37.34
CA LYS A 130 -20.43 15.11 -38.20
C LYS A 130 -20.90 13.75 -37.68
N LYS A 131 -22.21 13.68 -37.36
CA LYS A 131 -22.98 12.43 -37.31
C LYS A 131 -23.30 12.06 -38.76
N VAL A 132 -23.07 10.81 -39.16
CA VAL A 132 -23.95 10.10 -40.10
C VAL A 132 -23.96 8.63 -39.69
N ALA A 133 -25.15 8.12 -39.40
CA ALA A 133 -25.45 6.70 -39.25
C ALA A 133 -26.04 6.21 -40.58
N THR A 134 -25.51 5.09 -41.10
CA THR A 134 -26.12 4.19 -42.09
C THR A 134 -25.44 2.83 -41.90
N LYS A 135 -26.05 1.85 -41.20
CA LYS A 135 -27.04 0.84 -41.62
C LYS A 135 -26.38 -0.47 -42.13
N ALA A 136 -26.84 -1.59 -41.54
CA ALA A 136 -26.75 -3.01 -41.96
C ALA A 136 -25.34 -3.66 -41.99
N GLU A 137 -24.99 -4.60 -41.11
CA GLU A 137 -25.44 -6.01 -40.98
C GLU A 137 -24.77 -6.94 -42.01
N VAL A 138 -23.76 -7.70 -41.56
CA VAL A 138 -23.34 -8.98 -42.16
C VAL A 138 -22.95 -9.95 -41.04
N VAL A 139 -23.92 -10.79 -40.69
CA VAL A 139 -23.84 -12.26 -40.53
C VAL A 139 -22.47 -12.86 -40.21
N ALA A 140 -22.32 -13.37 -38.99
CA ALA A 140 -21.36 -14.42 -38.64
C ALA A 140 -22.05 -15.50 -37.78
N GLN A 141 -22.71 -16.41 -38.51
CA GLN A 141 -22.78 -17.86 -38.31
C GLN A 141 -22.87 -18.43 -36.89
N GLU A 142 -24.02 -19.06 -36.65
CA GLU A 142 -24.23 -20.18 -35.74
C GLU A 142 -23.20 -21.30 -35.97
N ARG A 143 -22.64 -21.80 -34.87
CA ARG A 143 -22.32 -23.23 -34.73
C ARG A 143 -22.99 -23.73 -33.46
N VAL A 144 -24.02 -24.53 -33.67
CA VAL A 144 -24.57 -25.49 -32.70
C VAL A 144 -23.63 -26.70 -32.68
N VAL A 145 -23.25 -27.20 -31.50
CA VAL A 145 -23.34 -28.62 -31.05
C VAL A 145 -22.88 -28.70 -29.57
N GLU A 146 -23.77 -29.20 -28.71
CA GLU A 146 -23.60 -29.89 -27.41
C GLU A 146 -22.87 -29.19 -26.24
N GLU A 147 -23.07 -29.51 -24.96
CA GLU A 147 -24.17 -29.96 -24.09
C GLU A 147 -23.52 -29.91 -22.69
N LYS A 148 -24.20 -29.33 -21.69
CA LYS A 148 -24.00 -29.44 -20.20
C LYS A 148 -22.55 -29.29 -19.65
N VAL A 149 -22.28 -28.44 -18.66
CA VAL A 149 -22.51 -28.73 -17.22
C VAL A 149 -22.25 -27.44 -16.40
N VAL A 150 -23.29 -27.01 -15.68
CA VAL A 150 -23.34 -26.46 -14.31
C VAL A 150 -22.49 -25.21 -13.93
N ALA A 151 -23.19 -24.08 -13.78
CA ALA A 151 -22.78 -22.94 -12.94
C ALA A 151 -23.89 -22.65 -11.90
N PRO A 152 -23.56 -22.21 -10.67
CA PRO A 152 -24.46 -22.20 -9.51
C PRO A 152 -25.52 -21.07 -9.55
N PRO A 153 -26.70 -21.24 -8.94
CA PRO A 153 -27.79 -20.29 -9.09
C PRO A 153 -27.55 -18.96 -8.36
N LYS A 154 -27.88 -17.88 -9.07
CA LYS A 154 -27.89 -16.49 -8.61
C LYS A 154 -29.00 -16.24 -7.58
N LYS A 155 -28.67 -15.44 -6.57
CA LYS A 155 -29.55 -14.91 -5.50
C LYS A 155 -30.81 -14.27 -6.08
N SER A 156 -31.99 -14.70 -5.60
CA SER A 156 -33.24 -14.00 -5.83
C SER A 156 -33.35 -12.77 -4.93
N THR A 157 -33.63 -11.63 -5.55
CA THR A 157 -33.94 -10.35 -4.91
C THR A 157 -35.32 -10.43 -4.25
N ARG A 158 -35.41 -10.33 -2.93
CA ARG A 158 -36.70 -10.23 -2.22
C ARG A 158 -37.25 -8.81 -2.40
N ARG A 159 -38.33 -8.69 -3.18
CA ARG A 159 -39.12 -7.47 -3.36
C ARG A 159 -39.63 -6.98 -2.00
N THR A 160 -39.44 -5.69 -1.74
CA THR A 160 -40.07 -4.93 -0.66
C THR A 160 -41.57 -4.84 -0.90
N ALA A 161 -42.38 -5.39 0.00
CA ALA A 161 -43.82 -5.15 0.06
C ALA A 161 -44.11 -4.24 1.26
N LYS A 162 -44.48 -2.99 0.94
CA LYS A 162 -45.14 -2.03 1.81
C LYS A 162 -46.50 -2.63 2.20
N LYS A 163 -46.86 -2.68 3.48
CA LYS A 163 -48.26 -2.89 3.88
C LYS A 163 -48.63 -1.89 4.96
N GLU A 164 -49.64 -1.11 4.61
CA GLU A 164 -50.32 -0.08 5.38
C GLU A 164 -51.14 -0.68 6.53
N THR A 165 -51.18 0.09 7.62
CA THR A 165 -52.23 0.24 8.66
C THR A 165 -53.25 -0.88 8.92
N LYS A 166 -53.38 -1.23 10.21
CA LYS A 166 -54.63 -1.11 10.97
C LYS A 166 -54.31 -0.65 12.38
#